data_AF-A0A940I1Y0-F1
#
_entry.id   AF-A0A940I1Y0-F1
#
_cell.length_a   1.000
_cell.length_b   1.000
_cell.length_c   1.000
_cell.angle_alpha   90.00
_cell.angle_beta   90.00
_cell.angle_gamma   90.00
#
_symmetry.space_group_name_H-M   'P 1'
#
loop_
_entity.id
_entity.type
_entity.pdbx_description
1 polymer ?
#
loop_
_entity_poly.entity_id
_entity_poly.type
_entity_poly.pdbx_seq_one_letter_code
_entity_poly.pdbx_strand_id
1 'polypeptide(L)'
;MRSKLKTTCFALLIIFLSVTAFFYAQHNRCIYWTKLSREIDSTIKSVPYLEVRQITLENKMERCRDAPPDEPWYWSIAKKLPKEYQIPFIQIVGSVISFYRNPYEVHPGEGLLKVEGIVVSDDFRQYRLRIYHKDTCITGDVRYLTHGDSNIHFFELVAENVPLDIDEVELWVLDQEYGLKRRIKLKPDWETLHYFRNAKPLDIRTHLDPQRTVFRITRLLVQGRMDEIAHFVLPKVRENFPWERIEELNTIEFNSVSDVAPSYQEKYKSFEDVFCFHINYGIHNRGGFTKTGEQLMYVVSTEEGWRIIDVSKLKQAH
;
A
#
# COMPACT_ATOMS: atom_id res chain seq x y z
N MET A 1 32.74 -9.66 -48.66
CA MET A 1 31.84 -8.61 -48.10
C MET A 1 30.67 -9.18 -47.31
N ARG A 2 29.87 -10.13 -47.84
CA ARG A 2 28.71 -10.69 -47.12
C ARG A 2 29.03 -11.39 -45.79
N SER A 3 30.17 -12.09 -45.69
CA SER A 3 30.59 -12.75 -44.43
C SER A 3 30.96 -11.73 -43.34
N LYS A 4 31.74 -10.70 -43.69
CA LYS A 4 32.09 -9.60 -42.77
C LYS A 4 30.84 -8.88 -42.26
N LEU A 5 29.87 -8.60 -43.13
CA LEU A 5 28.59 -7.99 -42.73
C LEU A 5 27.83 -8.87 -41.74
N LYS A 6 27.74 -10.19 -41.97
CA LYS A 6 27.09 -11.13 -41.04
C LYS A 6 27.80 -11.15 -39.69
N THR A 7 29.13 -11.21 -39.68
CA THR A 7 29.93 -11.17 -38.45
C THR A 7 29.72 -9.86 -37.69
N THR A 8 29.71 -8.72 -38.38
CA THR A 8 29.45 -7.40 -37.77
C THR A 8 28.05 -7.32 -37.18
N CYS A 9 27.01 -7.74 -37.92
CA CYS A 9 25.64 -7.75 -37.40
C CYS A 9 25.50 -8.65 -36.16
N PHE A 10 26.13 -9.83 -36.18
CA PHE A 10 26.13 -10.74 -35.05
C PHE A 10 26.84 -10.15 -33.83
N ALA A 11 28.01 -9.52 -34.03
CA ALA A 11 28.73 -8.83 -32.97
C ALA A 11 27.91 -7.69 -32.35
N LEU A 12 27.24 -6.87 -33.18
CA LEU A 12 26.35 -5.81 -32.70
C LEU A 12 25.16 -6.36 -31.92
N LEU A 13 24.59 -7.49 -32.35
CA LEU A 13 23.51 -8.15 -31.61
C LEU A 13 23.98 -8.64 -30.24
N ILE A 14 25.16 -9.27 -30.14
CA ILE A 14 25.72 -9.69 -28.86
C ILE A 14 25.95 -8.49 -27.95
N ILE A 15 26.57 -7.42 -28.45
CA ILE A 15 26.79 -6.20 -27.68
C ILE A 15 25.45 -5.64 -27.17
N PHE A 16 24.46 -5.55 -28.05
CA PHE A 16 23.12 -5.09 -27.68
C PHE A 16 22.51 -5.96 -26.59
N LEU A 17 22.52 -7.29 -26.73
CA LEU A 17 21.99 -8.22 -25.73
C LEU A 17 22.71 -8.11 -24.39
N SER A 18 24.04 -8.00 -24.38
CA SER A 18 24.82 -7.81 -23.16
C SER A 18 24.48 -6.50 -22.45
N VAL A 19 24.33 -5.41 -23.20
CA VAL A 19 23.89 -4.11 -22.65
C VAL A 19 22.45 -4.21 -22.14
N THR A 20 21.53 -4.84 -22.88
CA THR A 20 20.15 -5.05 -22.43
C THR A 20 20.10 -5.87 -21.14
N ALA A 21 20.89 -6.94 -21.02
CA ALA A 21 20.97 -7.77 -19.82
C ALA A 21 21.51 -6.99 -18.61
N PHE A 22 22.52 -6.14 -18.83
CA PHE A 22 23.04 -5.25 -17.79
C PHE A 22 21.98 -4.27 -17.28
N PHE A 23 21.30 -3.56 -18.18
CA PHE A 23 20.19 -2.67 -17.79
C PHE A 23 19.04 -3.45 -17.17
N TYR A 24 18.76 -4.68 -17.61
CA TYR A 24 17.70 -5.51 -17.04
C TYR A 24 17.97 -5.80 -15.57
N ALA A 25 19.22 -6.16 -15.22
CA ALA A 25 19.63 -6.36 -13.83
C ALA A 25 19.47 -5.08 -13.00
N GLN A 26 19.81 -3.91 -13.55
CA GLN A 26 19.60 -2.61 -12.89
C GLN A 26 18.11 -2.24 -12.70
N HIS A 27 17.19 -2.87 -13.41
CA HIS A 27 15.76 -2.67 -13.22
C HIS A 27 15.11 -3.77 -12.39
N ASN A 28 15.85 -4.81 -12.04
CA ASN A 28 15.36 -5.89 -11.21
C ASN A 28 15.41 -5.48 -9.74
N ARG A 29 14.23 -5.33 -9.15
CA ARG A 29 14.02 -5.03 -7.74
C ARG A 29 13.82 -6.33 -6.99
N CYS A 30 14.57 -6.50 -5.92
CA CYS A 30 14.40 -7.61 -5.00
C CYS A 30 13.75 -7.05 -3.74
N ILE A 31 12.59 -7.57 -3.41
CA ILE A 31 11.82 -7.19 -2.24
C ILE A 31 11.73 -8.42 -1.35
N TYR A 32 12.37 -8.34 -0.18
CA TYR A 32 12.15 -9.26 0.92
C TYR A 32 11.00 -8.70 1.75
N TRP A 33 10.01 -9.52 2.07
CA TRP A 33 8.88 -9.05 2.85
C TRP A 33 8.38 -10.13 3.80
N THR A 34 7.66 -9.70 4.83
CA THR A 34 6.99 -10.59 5.75
C THR A 34 5.70 -9.94 6.24
N LYS A 35 4.65 -10.74 6.44
CA LYS A 35 3.43 -10.33 7.12
C LYS A 35 3.53 -10.73 8.59
N LEU A 36 3.45 -9.76 9.50
CA LEU A 36 3.56 -10.02 10.93
C LEU A 36 2.22 -10.05 11.64
N SER A 37 1.21 -9.30 11.18
CA SER A 37 -0.15 -9.18 11.77
C SER A 37 -0.23 -9.55 13.25
N ARG A 38 0.64 -8.91 14.05
CA ARG A 38 0.82 -9.22 15.46
C ARG A 38 0.43 -7.99 16.24
N GLU A 39 -0.67 -8.13 16.97
CA GLU A 39 -1.00 -7.19 18.03
C GLU A 39 0.12 -7.21 19.05
N ILE A 40 0.56 -6.02 19.41
CA ILE A 40 1.59 -5.82 20.41
C ILE A 40 0.89 -5.23 21.62
N ASP A 41 0.73 -6.06 22.64
CA ASP A 41 0.27 -5.64 23.96
C ASP A 41 1.10 -4.44 24.42
N SER A 42 0.43 -3.30 24.37
CA SER A 42 0.98 -2.01 24.66
C SER A 42 0.64 -1.72 26.11
N THR A 43 1.60 -1.99 27.01
CA THR A 43 1.53 -1.48 28.38
C THR A 43 1.63 0.06 28.45
N ILE A 44 1.65 0.74 27.29
CA ILE A 44 1.73 2.19 27.14
C ILE A 44 0.31 2.73 27.05
N LYS A 45 -0.14 3.45 28.08
CA LYS A 45 -1.52 3.96 28.20
C LYS A 45 -1.94 4.86 27.03
N SER A 46 -1.01 5.64 26.47
CA SER A 46 -1.28 6.54 25.33
C SER A 46 -1.47 5.79 24.00
N VAL A 47 -1.18 4.49 23.96
CA VAL A 47 -1.30 3.62 22.79
C VAL A 47 -2.13 2.40 23.16
N PRO A 48 -3.46 2.49 23.17
CA PRO A 48 -4.33 1.35 23.48
C PRO A 48 -4.16 0.17 22.51
N TYR A 49 -3.73 0.41 21.27
CA TYR A 49 -3.53 -0.64 20.27
C TYR A 49 -2.37 -0.31 19.34
N LEU A 50 -1.50 -1.30 19.12
CA LEU A 50 -0.40 -1.23 18.16
C LEU A 50 -0.28 -2.57 17.43
N GLU A 51 -0.36 -2.54 16.12
CA GLU A 51 -0.17 -3.73 15.28
C GLU A 51 0.88 -3.44 14.22
N VAL A 52 1.95 -4.24 14.19
CA VAL A 52 2.86 -4.27 13.05
C VAL A 52 2.32 -5.27 12.06
N ARG A 53 2.02 -4.79 10.86
CA ARG A 53 1.40 -5.61 9.83
C ARG A 53 2.41 -6.18 8.87
N GLN A 54 3.43 -5.39 8.56
CA GLN A 54 4.37 -5.74 7.52
C GLN A 54 5.75 -5.16 7.76
N ILE A 55 6.76 -5.93 7.36
CA ILE A 55 8.11 -5.44 7.18
C ILE A 55 8.53 -5.74 5.75
N THR A 56 9.15 -4.75 5.11
CA THR A 56 9.70 -4.85 3.77
C THR A 56 11.14 -4.42 3.78
N LEU A 57 12.02 -5.19 3.17
CA LEU A 57 13.40 -4.83 2.89
C LEU A 57 13.58 -4.91 1.38
N GLU A 58 13.77 -3.76 0.73
CA GLU A 58 14.06 -3.73 -0.71
C GLU A 58 15.53 -3.35 -0.94
N ASN A 59 16.13 -3.86 -2.01
CA ASN A 59 17.45 -3.40 -2.43
C ASN A 59 17.44 -1.88 -2.64
N LYS A 60 18.44 -1.18 -2.08
CA LYS A 60 18.52 0.26 -2.24
C LYS A 60 18.87 0.58 -3.70
N MET A 61 17.93 1.25 -4.35
CA MET A 61 18.01 1.60 -5.76
C MET A 61 17.66 3.07 -5.94
N GLU A 62 18.64 3.86 -6.34
CA GLU A 62 18.45 5.29 -6.61
C GLU A 62 18.22 5.51 -8.10
N ARG A 63 17.25 6.36 -8.44
CA ARG A 63 17.06 6.74 -9.84
C ARG A 63 18.13 7.76 -10.19
N CYS A 64 18.94 7.46 -11.20
CA CYS A 64 19.75 8.46 -11.87
C CYS A 64 18.79 9.44 -12.56
N ARG A 65 18.48 10.57 -11.91
CA ARG A 65 17.62 11.60 -12.50
C ARG A 65 18.46 12.45 -13.44
N ASP A 66 18.46 12.09 -14.71
CA ASP A 66 18.80 13.07 -15.73
C ASP A 66 17.72 14.16 -15.75
N ALA A 67 18.12 15.42 -15.92
CA ALA A 67 17.17 16.49 -16.22
C ALA A 67 16.27 16.05 -17.39
N PRO A 68 14.96 16.33 -17.36
CA PRO A 68 14.14 16.06 -18.53
C PRO A 68 14.77 16.82 -19.70
N PRO A 69 15.08 16.15 -20.83
CA PRO A 69 15.59 16.86 -21.97
C PRO A 69 14.42 17.65 -22.56
N ASP A 70 14.75 18.58 -23.43
CA ASP A 70 13.77 19.10 -24.40
C ASP A 70 13.10 17.94 -25.17
N GLU A 71 12.08 18.28 -25.96
CA GLU A 71 11.27 17.33 -26.74
C GLU A 71 12.11 16.16 -27.30
N PRO A 72 11.80 14.89 -26.94
CA PRO A 72 12.67 13.78 -27.31
C PRO A 72 12.83 13.65 -28.82
N TRP A 73 14.05 13.40 -29.31
CA TRP A 73 14.36 13.37 -30.75
C TRP A 73 13.42 12.49 -31.58
N TYR A 74 12.94 11.37 -31.01
CA TYR A 74 12.06 10.42 -31.69
C TYR A 74 10.65 11.00 -31.97
N TRP A 75 10.24 12.08 -31.30
CA TRP A 75 9.00 12.79 -31.61
C TRP A 75 9.04 13.42 -32.99
N SER A 76 10.20 13.96 -33.40
CA SER A 76 10.39 14.52 -34.74
C SER A 76 10.25 13.47 -35.86
N ILE A 77 10.53 12.20 -35.54
CA ILE A 77 10.34 11.06 -36.43
C ILE A 77 8.89 10.61 -36.41
N ALA A 78 8.29 10.50 -35.22
CA ALA A 78 6.88 10.12 -35.06
C ALA A 78 5.95 11.04 -35.86
N LYS A 79 6.20 12.35 -35.85
CA LYS A 79 5.43 13.35 -36.61
C LYS A 79 5.45 13.12 -38.13
N LYS A 80 6.45 12.40 -38.67
CA LYS A 80 6.58 12.07 -40.09
C LYS A 80 5.91 10.75 -40.48
N LEU A 81 5.48 9.94 -39.50
CA LEU A 81 4.77 8.69 -39.74
C LEU A 81 3.28 8.94 -40.02
N PRO A 82 2.59 8.02 -40.73
CA PRO A 82 1.13 8.05 -40.84
C PRO A 82 0.47 8.05 -39.44
N LYS A 83 -0.67 8.73 -39.30
CA LYS A 83 -1.34 8.98 -37.99
C LYS A 83 -1.53 7.73 -37.14
N GLU A 84 -1.86 6.60 -37.77
CA GLU A 84 -2.07 5.30 -37.13
C GLU A 84 -0.81 4.73 -36.45
N TYR A 85 0.39 5.11 -36.88
CA TYR A 85 1.66 4.62 -36.33
C TYR A 85 2.34 5.59 -35.36
N GLN A 86 1.88 6.85 -35.27
CA GLN A 86 2.55 7.86 -34.46
C GLN A 86 2.55 7.48 -32.97
N ILE A 87 1.37 7.15 -32.42
CA ILE A 87 1.24 6.76 -31.01
C ILE A 87 1.93 5.43 -30.71
N PRO A 88 1.72 4.33 -31.48
CA PRO A 88 2.44 3.08 -31.26
C PRO A 88 3.96 3.25 -31.30
N PHE A 89 4.48 4.03 -32.25
CA PHE A 89 5.91 4.31 -32.35
C PHE A 89 6.43 5.04 -31.11
N ILE A 90 5.75 6.10 -30.67
CA ILE A 90 6.11 6.84 -29.45
C ILE A 90 6.09 5.93 -28.22
N GLN A 91 5.10 5.05 -28.11
CA GLN A 91 4.99 4.12 -26.99
C GLN A 91 6.14 3.11 -26.98
N ILE A 92 6.44 2.47 -28.12
CA ILE A 92 7.48 1.45 -28.23
C ILE A 92 8.86 2.09 -28.05
N VAL A 93 9.19 3.08 -28.88
CA VAL A 93 10.51 3.72 -28.88
C VAL A 93 10.75 4.49 -27.59
N GLY A 94 9.72 5.20 -27.10
CA GLY A 94 9.78 5.88 -25.80
C GLY A 94 9.99 4.90 -24.65
N SER A 95 9.38 3.71 -24.67
CA SER A 95 9.59 2.69 -23.64
C SER A 95 11.00 2.11 -23.64
N VAL A 96 11.56 1.87 -24.83
CA VAL A 96 12.93 1.39 -25.02
C VAL A 96 13.94 2.45 -24.59
N ILE A 97 13.77 3.70 -25.02
CA ILE A 97 14.67 4.79 -24.61
C ILE A 97 14.57 5.02 -23.10
N SER A 98 13.36 5.02 -22.54
CA SER A 98 13.15 5.17 -21.10
C SER A 98 13.82 4.05 -20.28
N PHE A 99 13.91 2.82 -20.82
CA PHE A 99 14.65 1.72 -20.20
C PHE A 99 16.15 2.02 -20.10
N TYR A 100 16.76 2.49 -21.19
CA TYR A 100 18.20 2.74 -21.21
C TYR A 100 18.60 4.09 -20.58
N ARG A 101 17.66 5.01 -20.44
CA ARG A 101 17.94 6.36 -19.94
C ARG A 101 17.74 6.50 -18.44
N ASN A 102 16.90 5.67 -17.84
CA ASN A 102 16.62 5.75 -16.41
C ASN A 102 17.11 4.49 -15.67
N PRO A 103 18.39 4.09 -15.80
CA PRO A 103 18.90 3.01 -14.97
C PRO A 103 18.80 3.40 -13.49
N TYR A 104 18.64 2.39 -12.66
CA TYR A 104 18.84 2.57 -11.23
C TYR A 104 20.31 2.33 -10.89
N GLU A 105 20.83 3.14 -10.00
CA GLU A 105 22.06 2.85 -9.27
C GLU A 105 21.72 1.87 -8.15
N VAL A 106 22.33 0.69 -8.19
CA VAL A 106 22.13 -0.35 -7.18
C VAL A 106 23.26 -0.22 -6.16
N HIS A 107 22.91 0.01 -4.90
CA HIS A 107 23.88 0.05 -3.81
C HIS A 107 24.06 -1.38 -3.26
N PRO A 108 25.19 -2.07 -3.54
CA PRO A 108 25.35 -3.46 -3.14
C PRO A 108 25.38 -3.58 -1.61
N GLY A 109 24.62 -4.53 -1.06
CA GLY A 109 24.57 -4.78 0.38
C GLY A 109 23.73 -3.79 1.19
N GLU A 110 23.27 -2.70 0.58
CA GLU A 110 22.38 -1.72 1.21
C GLU A 110 20.93 -1.93 0.79
N GLY A 111 20.06 -1.81 1.79
CA GLY A 111 18.63 -1.97 1.67
C GLY A 111 17.88 -0.76 2.21
N LEU A 112 16.62 -0.68 1.78
CA LEU A 112 15.62 0.23 2.31
C LEU A 112 14.61 -0.62 3.09
N LEU A 113 14.67 -0.50 4.41
CA LEU A 113 13.75 -1.18 5.32
C LEU A 113 12.53 -0.30 5.56
N LYS A 114 11.35 -0.89 5.47
CA LYS A 114 10.07 -0.27 5.80
C LYS A 114 9.33 -1.13 6.81
N VAL A 115 8.83 -0.50 7.86
CA VAL A 115 7.92 -1.13 8.81
C VAL A 115 6.61 -0.36 8.75
N GLU A 116 5.54 -1.07 8.41
CA GLU A 116 4.21 -0.51 8.22
C GLU A 116 3.23 -1.17 9.20
N GLY A 117 2.33 -0.36 9.76
CA GLY A 117 1.38 -0.84 10.75
C GLY A 117 0.32 0.19 11.13
N ILE A 118 -0.45 -0.19 12.14
CA ILE A 118 -1.55 0.59 12.69
C ILE A 118 -1.26 0.88 14.15
N VAL A 119 -1.56 2.10 14.56
CA VAL A 119 -1.53 2.50 15.95
C VAL A 119 -2.81 3.28 16.25
N VAL A 120 -3.44 2.95 17.36
CA VAL A 120 -4.62 3.67 17.86
C VAL A 120 -4.18 4.57 18.98
N SER A 121 -4.54 5.85 18.90
CA SER A 121 -4.27 6.84 19.93
C SER A 121 -5.15 8.07 19.73
N ASP A 122 -5.51 8.72 20.83
CA ASP A 122 -6.23 9.99 20.76
C ASP A 122 -5.30 11.16 20.39
N ASP A 123 -3.98 11.02 20.61
CA ASP A 123 -2.97 12.00 20.24
C ASP A 123 -1.64 11.35 19.86
N PHE A 124 -1.44 11.13 18.55
CA PHE A 124 -0.23 10.51 18.03
C PHE A 124 1.07 11.29 18.31
N ARG A 125 0.97 12.56 18.72
CA ARG A 125 2.16 13.38 19.05
C ARG A 125 2.79 12.94 20.36
N GLN A 126 2.07 12.21 21.20
CA GLN A 126 2.52 11.77 22.52
C GLN A 126 3.45 10.56 22.46
N TYR A 127 3.55 9.87 21.33
CA TYR A 127 4.50 8.76 21.18
C TYR A 127 5.39 8.89 19.94
N ARG A 128 6.54 8.21 20.00
CA ARG A 128 7.47 8.09 18.89
C ARG A 128 7.80 6.64 18.62
N LEU A 129 7.67 6.24 17.37
CA LEU A 129 8.10 4.95 16.87
C LEU A 129 9.49 5.07 16.24
N ARG A 130 10.39 4.13 16.54
CA ARG A 130 11.74 4.05 15.95
C ARG A 130 12.14 2.60 15.74
N ILE A 131 12.87 2.30 14.68
CA ILE A 131 13.48 0.99 14.45
C ILE A 131 14.94 1.03 14.90
N TYR A 132 15.33 0.01 15.63
CA TYR A 132 16.69 -0.24 16.04
C TYR A 132 17.16 -1.58 15.46
N HIS A 133 18.45 -1.66 15.17
CA HIS A 133 19.13 -2.90 14.85
C HIS A 133 20.45 -2.91 15.63
N LYS A 134 20.68 -3.96 16.44
CA LYS A 134 21.87 -4.09 17.30
C LYS A 134 22.13 -2.81 18.12
N ASP A 135 21.11 -2.34 18.84
CA ASP A 135 21.10 -1.12 19.66
C ASP A 135 21.38 0.22 18.93
N THR A 136 21.49 0.20 17.60
CA THR A 136 21.62 1.42 16.80
C THR A 136 20.27 1.82 16.22
N CYS A 137 19.86 3.07 16.41
CA CYS A 137 18.65 3.61 15.76
C CYS A 137 18.92 3.76 14.27
N ILE A 138 18.19 3.02 13.44
CA ILE A 138 18.37 2.99 11.98
C ILE A 138 17.26 3.75 11.22
N THR A 139 16.19 4.16 11.90
CA THR A 139 15.10 4.93 11.26
C THR A 139 15.34 6.43 11.31
N GLY A 140 14.99 7.09 10.21
CA GLY A 140 14.74 8.53 10.17
C GLY A 140 13.36 8.91 10.70
N ASP A 141 12.69 9.85 10.05
CA ASP A 141 11.37 10.34 10.44
C ASP A 141 10.25 9.32 10.22
N VAL A 142 9.27 9.33 11.13
CA VAL A 142 8.05 8.53 11.01
C VAL A 142 7.08 9.27 10.12
N ARG A 143 6.50 8.60 9.14
CA ARG A 143 5.37 9.13 8.39
C ARG A 143 4.10 8.57 8.99
N TYR A 144 3.24 9.46 9.45
CA TYR A 144 1.89 9.11 9.88
C TYR A 144 0.90 9.56 8.81
N LEU A 145 0.00 8.66 8.43
CA LEU A 145 -1.19 8.99 7.68
C LEU A 145 -2.37 8.98 8.65
N THR A 146 -3.01 10.14 8.80
CA THR A 146 -4.20 10.33 9.64
C THR A 146 -5.40 10.63 8.74
N HIS A 147 -6.56 10.09 9.08
CA HIS A 147 -7.81 10.31 8.35
C HIS A 147 -8.77 11.15 9.19
N GLY A 148 -8.76 12.47 9.00
CA GLY A 148 -9.67 13.39 9.71
C GLY A 148 -9.52 13.29 11.24
N ASP A 149 -10.65 13.25 11.94
CA ASP A 149 -10.74 13.11 13.42
C ASP A 149 -10.68 11.65 13.90
N SER A 150 -10.02 10.76 13.14
CA SER A 150 -9.86 9.36 13.51
C SER A 150 -8.83 9.18 14.62
N ASN A 151 -9.11 8.26 15.55
CA ASN A 151 -8.14 7.76 16.54
C ASN A 151 -7.23 6.65 15.97
N ILE A 152 -7.27 6.40 14.66
CA ILE A 152 -6.43 5.41 13.98
C ILE A 152 -5.41 6.12 13.12
N HIS A 153 -4.15 5.74 13.30
CA HIS A 153 -3.03 6.25 12.52
C HIS A 153 -2.31 5.10 11.83
N PHE A 154 -2.10 5.23 10.52
CA PHE A 154 -1.18 4.35 9.80
C PHE A 154 0.21 4.94 9.91
N PHE A 155 1.18 4.11 10.30
CA PHE A 155 2.57 4.53 10.34
C PHE A 155 3.38 3.81 9.26
N GLU A 156 4.27 4.56 8.63
CA GLU A 156 5.34 4.06 7.76
C GLU A 156 6.66 4.55 8.37
N LEU A 157 7.47 3.61 8.85
CA LEU A 157 8.84 3.85 9.29
C LEU A 157 9.78 3.46 8.17
N VAL A 158 10.68 4.36 7.78
CA VAL A 158 11.65 4.13 6.71
C VAL A 158 13.07 4.26 7.26
N ALA A 159 13.87 3.22 7.05
CA ALA A 159 15.29 3.18 7.39
C ALA A 159 16.08 2.91 6.11
N GLU A 160 17.02 3.79 5.79
CA GLU A 160 17.90 3.68 4.62
C GLU A 160 19.25 3.07 5.02
N ASN A 161 19.96 2.48 4.05
CA ASN A 161 21.29 1.90 4.23
C ASN A 161 21.32 0.74 5.25
N VAL A 162 20.25 -0.06 5.30
CA VAL A 162 20.14 -1.23 6.17
C VAL A 162 20.79 -2.44 5.50
N PRO A 163 21.57 -3.28 6.20
CA PRO A 163 22.11 -4.51 5.61
C PRO A 163 21.01 -5.42 5.04
N LEU A 164 21.25 -6.02 3.88
CA LEU A 164 20.29 -6.92 3.22
C LEU A 164 20.14 -8.29 3.93
N ASP A 165 21.05 -8.62 4.84
CA ASP A 165 21.10 -9.88 5.60
C ASP A 165 20.55 -9.73 7.04
N ILE A 166 19.59 -8.82 7.24
CA ILE A 166 19.00 -8.57 8.56
C ILE A 166 18.03 -9.68 8.99
N ASP A 167 18.26 -10.24 10.16
CA ASP A 167 17.50 -11.35 10.76
C ASP A 167 16.51 -10.91 11.85
N GLU A 168 16.78 -9.78 12.50
CA GLU A 168 15.94 -9.20 13.54
C GLU A 168 15.97 -7.67 13.47
N VAL A 169 14.81 -7.05 13.72
CA VAL A 169 14.70 -5.60 13.97
C VAL A 169 13.91 -5.35 15.24
N GLU A 170 14.26 -4.29 15.96
CA GLU A 170 13.54 -3.89 17.16
C GLU A 170 12.69 -2.66 16.86
N LEU A 171 11.38 -2.75 17.04
CA LEU A 171 10.51 -1.58 17.09
C LEU A 171 10.48 -1.04 18.51
N TRP A 172 10.81 0.24 18.65
CA TRP A 172 10.76 0.94 19.91
C TRP A 172 9.59 1.92 19.90
N VAL A 173 8.78 1.83 20.96
CA VAL A 173 7.68 2.76 21.24
C VAL A 173 8.10 3.59 22.45
N LEU A 174 8.21 4.89 22.26
CA LEU A 174 8.53 5.84 23.31
C LEU A 174 7.31 6.71 23.60
N ASP A 175 6.77 6.59 24.80
CA ASP A 175 5.79 7.51 25.35
C ASP A 175 6.50 8.76 25.88
N GLN A 176 6.20 9.92 25.30
CA GLN A 176 6.83 11.18 25.66
C GLN A 176 6.24 11.78 26.94
N GLU A 177 4.99 11.47 27.27
CA GLU A 177 4.30 12.00 28.46
C GLU A 177 4.77 11.27 29.72
N TYR A 178 4.82 9.94 29.67
CA TYR A 178 5.16 9.11 30.84
C TYR A 178 6.62 8.64 30.86
N GLY A 179 7.39 8.94 29.80
CA GLY A 179 8.78 8.49 29.67
C GLY A 179 8.92 6.97 29.52
N LEU A 180 7.82 6.27 29.21
CA LEU A 180 7.80 4.82 29.08
C LEU A 180 8.40 4.39 27.74
N LYS A 181 9.20 3.34 27.78
CA LYS A 181 9.88 2.82 26.60
C LYS A 181 9.65 1.33 26.48
N ARG A 182 9.07 0.90 25.36
CA ARG A 182 8.86 -0.51 25.04
C ARG A 182 9.70 -0.89 23.83
N ARG A 183 10.35 -2.05 23.90
CA ARG A 183 11.05 -2.69 22.78
C ARG A 183 10.25 -3.90 22.34
N ILE A 184 10.11 -4.05 21.03
CA ILE A 184 9.35 -5.11 20.41
C ILE A 184 10.27 -5.75 19.39
N LYS A 185 10.65 -7.00 19.62
CA LYS A 185 11.49 -7.75 18.69
C LYS A 185 10.63 -8.26 17.54
N LEU A 186 11.01 -7.90 16.33
CA LEU A 186 10.39 -8.34 15.10
C LEU A 186 11.38 -9.25 14.38
N LYS A 187 10.99 -10.51 14.22
CA LYS A 187 11.78 -11.54 13.55
C LYS A 187 11.10 -11.86 12.23
N PRO A 188 11.50 -11.19 11.13
CA PRO A 188 10.87 -11.43 9.84
C PRO A 188 11.22 -12.82 9.29
N ASP A 189 10.20 -13.53 8.80
CA ASP A 189 10.39 -14.69 7.93
C ASP A 189 10.28 -14.20 6.48
N TRP A 190 11.43 -14.08 5.82
CA TRP A 190 11.55 -13.36 4.56
C TRP A 190 11.04 -14.18 3.38
N GLU A 191 9.95 -13.72 2.80
CA GLU A 191 9.55 -14.10 1.45
C GLU A 191 10.23 -13.19 0.43
N THR A 192 10.70 -13.75 -0.68
CA THR A 192 11.42 -13.00 -1.72
C THR A 192 10.55 -12.81 -2.96
N LEU A 193 10.40 -11.56 -3.39
CA LEU A 193 9.69 -11.19 -4.61
C LEU A 193 10.62 -10.40 -5.55
N HIS A 194 10.57 -10.74 -6.83
CA HIS A 194 11.34 -10.05 -7.88
C HIS A 194 10.41 -9.25 -8.79
N TYR A 195 10.74 -7.98 -8.98
CA TYR A 195 9.97 -7.06 -9.82
C TYR A 195 10.84 -6.40 -10.85
N PHE A 196 10.31 -6.28 -12.06
CA PHE A 196 10.92 -5.49 -13.12
C PHE A 196 10.39 -4.05 -13.09
N ARG A 197 11.28 -3.07 -12.99
CA ARG A 197 10.97 -1.63 -12.83
C ARG A 197 10.15 -1.32 -11.56
N ASN A 198 9.61 -0.10 -11.47
CA ASN A 198 8.71 0.36 -10.41
C ASN A 198 7.31 -0.30 -10.42
N ALA A 199 7.17 -1.54 -10.90
CA ALA A 199 5.97 -2.31 -10.68
C ALA A 199 5.88 -2.59 -9.17
N LYS A 200 5.27 -1.65 -8.42
CA LYS A 200 4.96 -1.88 -7.01
C LYS A 200 3.95 -3.02 -6.96
N PRO A 201 4.09 -3.98 -6.03
CA PRO A 201 3.02 -4.92 -5.78
C PRO A 201 1.73 -4.15 -5.49
N LEU A 202 0.72 -4.36 -6.34
CA LEU A 202 -0.58 -3.71 -6.24
C LEU A 202 -1.32 -4.08 -4.95
N ASP A 203 -0.96 -5.19 -4.31
CA ASP A 203 -1.73 -5.79 -3.21
C ASP A 203 -1.08 -5.70 -1.82
N ILE A 204 0.14 -5.18 -1.71
CA ILE A 204 0.77 -5.10 -0.39
C ILE A 204 0.03 -4.10 0.53
N ARG A 205 -0.45 -2.99 -0.02
CA ARG A 205 -1.13 -1.92 0.76
C ARG A 205 -2.60 -2.16 1.04
N THR A 206 -3.25 -3.09 0.33
CA THR A 206 -4.69 -3.39 0.53
C THR A 206 -4.93 -4.14 1.84
N HIS A 207 -3.95 -4.94 2.29
CA HIS A 207 -3.98 -5.59 3.59
C HIS A 207 -3.71 -4.65 4.77
N LEU A 208 -3.00 -3.55 4.54
CA LEU A 208 -2.64 -2.60 5.60
C LEU A 208 -3.81 -1.71 6.00
N ASP A 209 -4.62 -1.31 5.01
CA ASP A 209 -5.59 -0.24 5.16
C ASP A 209 -7.05 -0.77 5.12
N PRO A 210 -7.75 -0.84 6.27
CA PRO A 210 -9.15 -1.24 6.34
C PRO A 210 -10.06 -0.30 5.55
N GLN A 211 -9.71 0.99 5.42
CA GLN A 211 -10.48 1.96 4.65
C GLN A 211 -10.53 1.56 3.17
N ARG A 212 -9.43 1.06 2.60
CA ARG A 212 -9.41 0.54 1.22
C ARG A 212 -10.33 -0.65 1.05
N THR A 213 -10.37 -1.54 2.04
CA THR A 213 -11.26 -2.70 2.01
C THR A 213 -12.72 -2.25 2.07
N VAL A 214 -13.06 -1.36 3.01
CA VAL A 214 -14.41 -0.79 3.12
C VAL A 214 -14.80 -0.04 1.85
N PHE A 215 -13.91 0.76 1.27
CA PHE A 215 -14.17 1.46 0.01
C PHE A 215 -14.37 0.53 -1.18
N ARG A 216 -13.67 -0.62 -1.20
CA ARG A 216 -13.91 -1.66 -2.21
C ARG A 216 -15.29 -2.29 -2.00
N ILE A 217 -15.67 -2.59 -0.78
CA ILE A 217 -16.99 -3.13 -0.44
C ILE A 217 -18.09 -2.15 -0.85
N THR A 218 -17.96 -0.86 -0.51
CA THR A 218 -18.97 0.15 -0.86
C THR A 218 -19.10 0.34 -2.37
N ARG A 219 -18.00 0.22 -3.13
CA ARG A 219 -18.09 0.19 -4.60
C ARG A 219 -18.82 -1.02 -5.13
N LEU A 220 -18.58 -2.21 -4.57
CA LEU A 220 -19.32 -3.42 -4.93
C LEU A 220 -20.81 -3.29 -4.58
N LEU A 221 -21.13 -2.61 -3.48
CA LEU A 221 -22.50 -2.30 -3.07
C LEU A 221 -23.21 -1.40 -4.09
N VAL A 222 -22.58 -0.29 -4.48
CA VAL A 222 -23.09 0.61 -5.53
C VAL A 222 -23.31 -0.15 -6.85
N GLN A 223 -22.52 -1.19 -7.12
CA GLN A 223 -22.61 -2.01 -8.33
C GLN A 223 -23.59 -3.19 -8.22
N GLY A 224 -24.23 -3.40 -7.06
CA GLY A 224 -25.14 -4.52 -6.82
C GLY A 224 -24.45 -5.90 -6.81
N ARG A 225 -23.14 -5.98 -6.56
CA ARG A 225 -22.34 -7.22 -6.61
C ARG A 225 -22.32 -7.94 -5.26
N MET A 226 -23.49 -8.36 -4.78
CA MET A 226 -23.69 -8.96 -3.45
C MET A 226 -22.87 -10.24 -3.23
N ASP A 227 -22.74 -11.10 -4.23
CA ASP A 227 -21.97 -12.35 -4.14
C ASP A 227 -20.49 -12.09 -3.79
N GLU A 228 -19.91 -11.00 -4.30
CA GLU A 228 -18.54 -10.62 -3.99
C GLU A 228 -18.40 -10.02 -2.59
N ILE A 229 -19.44 -9.33 -2.11
CA ILE A 229 -19.45 -8.77 -0.75
C ILE A 229 -19.43 -9.89 0.29
N ALA A 230 -20.08 -11.03 0.02
CA ALA A 230 -20.04 -12.20 0.89
C ALA A 230 -18.63 -12.73 1.16
N HIS A 231 -17.70 -12.54 0.24
CA HIS A 231 -16.29 -12.91 0.43
C HIS A 231 -15.57 -12.01 1.44
N PHE A 232 -16.09 -10.81 1.70
CA PHE A 232 -15.56 -9.91 2.72
C PHE A 232 -16.19 -10.12 4.10
N VAL A 233 -17.33 -10.82 4.20
CA VAL A 233 -17.96 -11.14 5.49
C VAL A 233 -17.17 -12.25 6.18
N LEU A 234 -16.85 -12.06 7.46
CA LEU A 234 -16.14 -13.05 8.26
C LEU A 234 -16.94 -14.37 8.27
N PRO A 235 -16.33 -15.52 7.92
CA PRO A 235 -17.06 -16.78 7.77
C PRO A 235 -17.89 -17.15 9.00
N LYS A 236 -17.36 -16.89 10.21
CA LYS A 236 -18.03 -17.17 11.49
C LYS A 236 -19.36 -16.43 11.69
N VAL A 237 -19.55 -15.26 11.08
CA VAL A 237 -20.80 -14.50 11.20
C VAL A 237 -21.69 -14.59 9.97
N ARG A 238 -21.22 -15.18 8.87
CA ARG A 238 -21.87 -15.13 7.56
C ARG A 238 -23.34 -15.60 7.58
N GLU A 239 -23.64 -16.64 8.35
CA GLU A 239 -25.00 -17.20 8.48
C GLU A 239 -25.97 -16.25 9.20
N ASN A 240 -25.47 -15.49 10.18
CA ASN A 240 -26.28 -14.56 11.00
C ASN A 240 -25.99 -13.10 10.66
N PHE A 241 -25.35 -12.87 9.51
CA PHE A 241 -24.99 -11.53 9.08
C PHE A 241 -26.27 -10.80 8.62
N PRO A 242 -26.47 -9.53 9.00
CA PRO A 242 -27.73 -8.83 8.72
C PRO A 242 -27.77 -8.32 7.27
N TRP A 243 -27.89 -9.26 6.33
CA TRP A 243 -27.94 -9.02 4.90
C TRP A 243 -29.01 -7.99 4.53
N GLU A 244 -30.13 -8.00 5.24
CA GLU A 244 -31.25 -7.08 5.02
C GLU A 244 -30.82 -5.61 5.12
N ARG A 245 -29.88 -5.27 6.02
CA ARG A 245 -29.40 -3.89 6.23
C ARG A 245 -28.55 -3.38 5.07
N ILE A 246 -27.95 -4.30 4.34
CA ILE A 246 -27.18 -4.00 3.14
C ILE A 246 -28.11 -3.97 1.92
N GLU A 247 -29.06 -4.90 1.85
CA GLU A 247 -30.04 -4.96 0.77
C GLU A 247 -30.97 -3.74 0.73
N GLU A 248 -31.27 -3.13 1.89
CA GLU A 248 -31.97 -1.85 2.01
C GLU A 248 -31.34 -0.76 1.12
N LEU A 249 -30.02 -0.79 0.88
CA LEU A 249 -29.35 0.16 0.00
C LEU A 249 -29.83 0.07 -1.45
N ASN A 250 -30.21 -1.11 -1.94
CA ASN A 250 -30.72 -1.26 -3.30
C ASN A 250 -32.05 -0.51 -3.53
N THR A 251 -32.71 -0.08 -2.45
CA THR A 251 -33.99 0.65 -2.52
C THR A 251 -33.83 2.17 -2.60
N ILE A 252 -32.61 2.69 -2.44
CA ILE A 252 -32.34 4.12 -2.37
C ILE A 252 -31.49 4.55 -3.55
N GLU A 253 -31.88 5.64 -4.19
CA GLU A 253 -31.06 6.25 -5.25
C GLU A 253 -29.82 6.91 -4.64
N PHE A 254 -28.67 6.23 -4.77
CA PHE A 254 -27.36 6.82 -4.56
C PHE A 254 -26.40 6.32 -5.65
N ASN A 255 -25.39 7.12 -5.97
CA ASN A 255 -24.39 6.76 -6.98
C ASN A 255 -22.94 6.95 -6.49
N SER A 256 -22.77 7.36 -5.24
CA SER A 256 -21.48 7.71 -4.68
C SER A 256 -21.45 7.51 -3.17
N VAL A 257 -20.23 7.40 -2.66
CA VAL A 257 -19.91 7.36 -1.23
C VAL A 257 -18.89 8.46 -0.94
N SER A 258 -19.15 9.27 0.09
CA SER A 258 -18.18 10.22 0.63
C SER A 258 -17.74 9.79 2.03
N ASP A 259 -16.56 10.23 2.42
CA ASP A 259 -15.99 10.11 3.77
C ASP A 259 -16.19 8.76 4.46
N VAL A 260 -15.13 7.95 4.39
CA VAL A 260 -15.01 6.73 5.17
C VAL A 260 -14.05 7.03 6.32
N ALA A 261 -14.58 7.55 7.43
CA ALA A 261 -13.78 7.87 8.61
C ALA A 261 -13.67 6.62 9.50
N PRO A 262 -12.46 6.08 9.70
CA PRO A 262 -12.26 4.95 10.61
C PRO A 262 -12.32 5.42 12.07
N SER A 263 -12.81 4.55 12.95
CA SER A 263 -12.71 4.67 14.39
C SER A 263 -12.40 3.30 14.98
N TYR A 264 -11.65 3.25 16.08
CA TYR A 264 -11.34 2.01 16.78
C TYR A 264 -12.23 1.83 18.01
N GLN A 265 -12.67 0.59 18.22
CA GLN A 265 -13.40 0.15 19.40
C GLN A 265 -12.74 -1.13 19.93
N GLU A 266 -12.30 -1.10 21.19
CA GLU A 266 -11.68 -2.26 21.85
C GLU A 266 -12.57 -3.50 21.79
N LYS A 267 -13.90 -3.31 21.88
CA LYS A 267 -14.86 -4.41 21.84
C LYS A 267 -16.17 -4.01 21.18
N TYR A 268 -16.68 -4.89 20.32
CA TYR A 268 -18.03 -4.80 19.76
C TYR A 268 -18.67 -6.20 19.69
N LYS A 269 -19.81 -6.37 20.37
CA LYS A 269 -20.44 -7.68 20.60
C LYS A 269 -19.45 -8.66 21.24
N SER A 270 -19.16 -9.78 20.57
CA SER A 270 -18.21 -10.81 20.99
C SER A 270 -16.84 -10.71 20.30
N PHE A 271 -16.59 -9.61 19.57
CA PHE A 271 -15.33 -9.36 18.88
C PHE A 271 -14.52 -8.30 19.62
N GLU A 272 -13.21 -8.50 19.64
CA GLU A 272 -12.20 -7.55 20.12
C GLU A 272 -11.55 -6.86 18.90
N ASP A 273 -10.86 -5.75 19.14
CA ASP A 273 -10.11 -4.97 18.14
C ASP A 273 -10.92 -4.61 16.89
N VAL A 274 -12.06 -3.97 17.11
CA VAL A 274 -13.04 -3.69 16.07
C VAL A 274 -12.84 -2.30 15.49
N PHE A 275 -12.75 -2.24 14.16
CA PHE A 275 -12.66 -1.00 13.41
C PHE A 275 -14.04 -0.64 12.88
N CYS A 276 -14.57 0.50 13.30
CA CYS A 276 -15.87 1.01 12.91
C CYS A 276 -15.73 2.14 11.88
N PHE A 277 -16.43 2.02 10.77
CA PHE A 277 -16.38 2.95 9.66
C PHE A 277 -17.71 3.67 9.50
N HIS A 278 -17.67 5.00 9.60
CA HIS A 278 -18.80 5.83 9.20
C HIS A 278 -18.80 5.98 7.69
N ILE A 279 -19.88 5.54 7.04
CA ILE A 279 -20.05 5.56 5.59
C ILE A 279 -21.21 6.49 5.26
N ASN A 280 -20.94 7.54 4.48
CA ASN A 280 -21.98 8.43 3.97
C ASN A 280 -22.31 8.07 2.52
N TYR A 281 -23.56 7.66 2.29
CA TYR A 281 -24.10 7.43 0.95
C TYR A 281 -24.74 8.71 0.42
N GLY A 282 -24.65 8.91 -0.89
CA GLY A 282 -25.19 10.12 -1.49
C GLY A 282 -25.16 10.15 -3.01
N ILE A 283 -25.61 11.29 -3.53
CA ILE A 283 -25.60 11.58 -4.96
C ILE A 283 -24.50 12.60 -5.21
N HIS A 284 -23.58 12.26 -6.12
CA HIS A 284 -22.56 13.19 -6.59
C HIS A 284 -23.01 13.83 -7.89
N ASN A 285 -23.28 15.13 -7.85
CA ASN A 285 -23.72 15.94 -9.00
C ASN A 285 -22.71 17.07 -9.27
N ARG A 286 -22.92 17.85 -10.34
CA ARG A 286 -22.05 19.00 -10.68
C ARG A 286 -21.92 20.03 -9.54
N GLY A 287 -22.88 20.07 -8.61
CA GLY A 287 -22.88 20.96 -7.44
C GLY A 287 -22.21 20.40 -6.18
N GLY A 288 -21.68 19.16 -6.22
CA GLY A 288 -21.03 18.51 -5.09
C GLY A 288 -21.73 17.23 -4.64
N PHE A 289 -21.35 16.74 -3.46
CA PHE A 289 -21.92 15.55 -2.83
C PHE A 289 -23.10 15.94 -1.93
N THR A 290 -24.25 15.31 -2.14
CA THR A 290 -25.42 15.42 -1.27
C THR A 290 -25.62 14.10 -0.55
N LYS A 291 -25.48 14.11 0.79
CA LYS A 291 -25.69 12.94 1.65
C LYS A 291 -27.16 12.55 1.64
N THR A 292 -27.45 11.28 1.38
CA THR A 292 -28.80 10.68 1.42
C THR A 292 -28.94 9.65 2.53
N GLY A 293 -27.83 9.09 3.01
CA GLY A 293 -27.85 8.15 4.14
C GLY A 293 -26.51 7.97 4.82
N GLU A 294 -26.55 7.35 5.99
CA GLU A 294 -25.40 7.02 6.81
C GLU A 294 -25.51 5.59 7.35
N GLN A 295 -24.39 4.87 7.32
CA GLN A 295 -24.28 3.53 7.87
C GLN A 295 -22.93 3.32 8.53
N LEU A 296 -22.90 2.49 9.56
CA LEU A 296 -21.68 2.02 10.18
C LEU A 296 -21.33 0.62 9.66
N MET A 297 -20.06 0.41 9.32
CA MET A 297 -19.53 -0.91 9.00
C MET A 297 -18.46 -1.30 10.01
N TYR A 298 -18.60 -2.47 10.60
CA TYR A 298 -17.68 -2.99 11.61
C TYR A 298 -16.80 -4.06 10.98
N VAL A 299 -15.49 -3.90 11.07
CA VAL A 299 -14.51 -4.80 10.48
C VAL A 299 -13.46 -5.22 11.50
N VAL A 300 -12.92 -6.42 11.32
CA VAL A 300 -11.84 -7.00 12.12
C VAL A 300 -10.70 -7.43 11.21
N SER A 301 -9.49 -7.40 11.74
CA SER A 301 -8.31 -7.95 11.06
C SER A 301 -8.30 -9.47 11.17
N THR A 302 -7.94 -10.15 10.09
CA THR A 302 -7.73 -11.61 10.06
C THR A 302 -6.46 -11.95 9.28
N GLU A 303 -6.02 -13.20 9.35
CA GLU A 303 -4.90 -13.70 8.53
C GLU A 303 -5.16 -13.51 7.03
N GLU A 304 -6.40 -13.56 6.58
CA GLU A 304 -6.80 -13.34 5.18
C GLU A 304 -7.05 -11.85 4.84
N GLY A 305 -6.80 -10.95 5.79
CA GLY A 305 -7.05 -9.51 5.68
C GLY A 305 -8.30 -9.05 6.42
N TRP A 306 -8.82 -7.90 6.02
CA TRP A 306 -9.96 -7.28 6.69
C TRP A 306 -11.28 -8.00 6.36
N ARG A 307 -12.09 -8.22 7.40
CA ARG A 307 -13.40 -8.89 7.28
C ARG A 307 -14.48 -8.11 7.99
N ILE A 308 -15.66 -8.03 7.38
CA ILE A 308 -16.85 -7.40 7.95
C ILE A 308 -17.47 -8.36 8.96
N ILE A 309 -17.85 -7.84 10.13
CA ILE A 309 -18.53 -8.59 11.18
C ILE A 309 -19.97 -8.13 11.43
N ASP A 310 -20.27 -6.88 11.12
CA ASP A 310 -21.62 -6.31 11.24
C ASP A 310 -21.75 -5.02 10.43
N VAL A 311 -22.99 -4.62 10.17
CA VAL A 311 -23.34 -3.36 9.53
C VAL A 311 -24.57 -2.77 10.23
N SER A 312 -24.58 -1.47 10.53
CA SER A 312 -25.74 -0.84 11.16
C SER A 312 -26.92 -0.73 10.20
N LYS A 313 -28.11 -0.47 10.74
CA LYS A 313 -29.23 0.00 9.90
C LYS A 313 -28.85 1.29 9.20
N LEU A 314 -29.38 1.49 7.99
CA LEU A 314 -29.20 2.72 7.27
C LEU A 314 -30.03 3.83 7.91
N LYS A 315 -29.40 4.96 8.21
CA LYS A 315 -30.08 6.18 8.66
C LYS A 315 -30.20 7.11 7.47
N GLN A 316 -31.42 7.39 7.02
CA GLN A 316 -31.64 8.37 5.95
C GLN A 316 -31.31 9.77 6.46
N ALA A 317 -30.64 10.57 5.64
CA ALA A 317 -30.45 11.99 5.91
C ALA A 317 -31.77 12.72 5.61
N HIS A 318 -32.25 13.50 6.58
CA HIS A 318 -33.44 14.34 6.43
C HIS A 318 -33.11 15.68 5.79
#